data_AF-A0A6I3GE01-F1
#
_entry.id   AF-A0A6I3GE01-F1
#
_cell.length_a   1.000
_cell.length_b   1.000
_cell.length_c   1.000
_cell.angle_alpha   90.00
_cell.angle_beta   90.00
_cell.angle_gamma   90.00
#
_symmetry.space_group_name_H-M   'P 1'
#
loop_
_entity.id
_entity.type
_entity.pdbx_description
1 polymer ?
#
loop_
_entity_poly.entity_id
_entity_poly.type
_entity_poly.pdbx_seq_one_letter_code
_entity_poly.pdbx_strand_id
1 'polypeptide(L)'
;GAGRVVGREIIEEHTQACIDAGLLISGTNAEVMPGQWEFQIGPGDALTVSDHMHVARWLLHRIAEDYDVVISFDAKPMKGDWNGAGAHTNFSTKAMREGYPAIIEACEKLGTRVLEHVENYGDDIQSRLTGKHETAPWNKYSYGVSNRGASVRIPWQVARDQKGYAEDRRPNANVDPYTVTRLILETVCG
;
A
#
# COMPACT_ATOMS: atom_id res chain seq x y z
N GLY A 1 -19.08 -5.89 13.52
CA GLY A 1 -19.72 -5.50 14.80
C GLY A 1 -19.16 -6.32 15.95
N ALA A 2 -19.83 -6.31 17.10
CA ALA A 2 -19.37 -6.99 18.33
C ALA A 2 -18.92 -8.43 18.06
N GLY A 3 -17.72 -8.77 18.55
CA GLY A 3 -17.08 -10.08 18.37
C GLY A 3 -16.37 -10.33 17.02
N ARG A 4 -16.42 -9.39 16.06
CA ARG A 4 -15.75 -9.51 14.75
C ARG A 4 -14.83 -8.35 14.40
N VAL A 5 -14.76 -7.33 15.26
CA VAL A 5 -13.96 -6.12 15.05
C VAL A 5 -13.21 -5.87 16.34
N VAL A 6 -11.88 -5.87 16.26
CA VAL A 6 -10.96 -5.72 17.39
C VAL A 6 -10.15 -4.44 17.17
N GLY A 7 -10.04 -3.56 18.17
CA GLY A 7 -9.25 -2.33 18.08
C GLY A 7 -9.91 -1.18 17.30
N ARG A 8 -11.24 -1.13 17.22
CA ARG A 8 -11.97 -0.05 16.53
C ARG A 8 -11.69 1.33 17.13
N GLU A 9 -11.64 1.42 18.45
CA GLU A 9 -11.48 2.69 19.17
C GLU A 9 -10.14 3.34 18.79
N ILE A 10 -9.07 2.55 18.73
CA ILE A 10 -7.73 2.99 18.32
C ILE A 10 -7.72 3.57 16.91
N ILE A 11 -8.33 2.87 15.92
CA ILE A 11 -8.29 3.34 14.54
C ILE A 11 -9.20 4.54 14.29
N GLU A 12 -10.33 4.64 15.00
CA GLU A 12 -11.22 5.80 14.91
C GLU A 12 -10.55 7.04 15.51
N GLU A 13 -9.88 6.89 16.65
CA GLU A 13 -9.06 7.96 17.26
C GLU A 13 -7.87 8.35 16.37
N HIS A 14 -7.15 7.37 15.81
CA HIS A 14 -6.06 7.61 14.86
C HIS A 14 -6.52 8.37 13.62
N THR A 15 -7.68 7.99 13.08
CA THR A 15 -8.26 8.66 11.92
C THR A 15 -8.57 10.12 12.23
N GLN A 16 -9.19 10.39 13.40
CA GLN A 16 -9.47 11.74 13.83
C GLN A 16 -8.19 12.55 14.07
N ALA A 17 -7.18 11.98 14.72
CA ALA A 17 -5.89 12.62 14.95
C ALA A 17 -5.17 12.98 13.64
N CYS A 18 -5.26 12.12 12.62
CA CYS A 18 -4.73 12.42 11.29
C CYS A 18 -5.45 13.59 10.62
N ILE A 19 -6.79 13.67 10.75
CA ILE A 19 -7.59 14.78 10.24
C ILE A 19 -7.20 16.09 10.94
N ASP A 20 -7.10 16.07 12.27
CA ASP A 20 -6.78 17.24 13.08
C ASP A 20 -5.35 17.75 12.84
N ALA A 21 -4.42 16.84 12.57
CA ALA A 21 -3.05 17.17 12.17
C ALA A 21 -2.92 17.66 10.72
N GLY A 22 -4.02 17.67 9.94
CA GLY A 22 -4.02 18.10 8.54
C GLY A 22 -3.36 17.10 7.59
N LEU A 23 -3.22 15.84 7.99
CA LEU A 23 -2.68 14.79 7.13
C LEU A 23 -3.70 14.44 6.03
N LEU A 24 -3.19 13.99 4.89
CA LEU A 24 -4.00 13.60 3.72
C LEU A 24 -4.66 12.22 3.91
N ILE A 25 -5.31 11.98 5.04
CA ILE A 25 -6.02 10.72 5.26
C ILE A 25 -7.29 10.67 4.40
N SER A 26 -7.41 9.64 3.57
CA SER A 26 -8.56 9.45 2.67
C SER A 26 -9.55 8.39 3.14
N GLY A 27 -9.16 7.55 4.11
CA GLY A 27 -10.02 6.49 4.61
C GLY A 27 -9.34 5.56 5.60
N THR A 28 -10.17 4.67 6.15
CA THR A 28 -9.81 3.59 7.07
C THR A 28 -10.80 2.44 6.89
N ASN A 29 -10.30 1.20 6.96
CA ASN A 29 -11.14 0.00 6.96
C ASN A 29 -10.52 -1.13 7.79
N ALA A 30 -11.37 -2.03 8.29
CA ALA A 30 -10.91 -3.31 8.83
C ALA A 30 -10.46 -4.22 7.69
N GLU A 31 -9.41 -5.01 7.94
CA GLU A 31 -8.85 -5.96 6.99
C GLU A 31 -9.28 -7.41 7.27
N VAL A 32 -8.78 -8.34 6.46
CA VAL A 32 -9.20 -9.76 6.47
C VAL A 32 -8.86 -10.47 7.79
N MET A 33 -7.68 -10.22 8.36
CA MET A 33 -7.27 -10.84 9.63
C MET A 33 -7.89 -10.09 10.81
N PRO A 34 -8.48 -10.77 11.82
CA PRO A 34 -8.97 -10.11 13.03
C PRO A 34 -7.87 -9.27 13.70
N GLY A 35 -8.15 -7.98 13.93
CA GLY A 35 -7.20 -7.02 14.49
C GLY A 35 -6.29 -6.34 13.44
N GLN A 36 -6.39 -6.71 12.17
CA GLN A 36 -5.73 -6.01 11.06
C GLN A 36 -6.60 -4.86 10.56
N TRP A 37 -5.95 -3.73 10.30
CA TRP A 37 -6.58 -2.49 9.83
C TRP A 37 -5.76 -1.87 8.71
N GLU A 38 -6.43 -1.11 7.84
CA GLU A 38 -5.83 -0.30 6.80
C GLU A 38 -6.26 1.16 6.99
N PHE A 39 -5.33 2.09 6.75
CA PHE A 39 -5.61 3.51 6.54
C PHE A 39 -4.89 3.97 5.27
N GLN A 40 -5.46 4.95 4.57
CA GLN A 40 -4.90 5.42 3.31
C GLN A 40 -4.49 6.89 3.40
N ILE A 41 -3.27 7.20 2.97
CA ILE A 41 -2.74 8.57 2.84
C ILE A 41 -2.64 8.94 1.36
N GLY A 42 -3.21 10.09 0.99
CA GLY A 42 -3.18 10.65 -0.35
C GLY A 42 -4.57 11.10 -0.82
N PRO A 43 -4.69 11.55 -2.09
CA PRO A 43 -3.61 11.72 -3.06
C PRO A 43 -2.72 12.93 -2.76
N GLY A 44 -1.41 12.83 -3.06
CA GLY A 44 -0.43 13.91 -2.93
C GLY A 44 0.81 13.63 -3.78
N ASP A 45 1.76 14.58 -3.83
CA ASP A 45 3.07 14.31 -4.42
C ASP A 45 3.91 13.37 -3.55
N ALA A 46 4.98 12.79 -4.12
CA ALA A 46 5.77 11.75 -3.47
C ALA A 46 6.36 12.17 -2.12
N LEU A 47 6.83 13.41 -1.99
CA LEU A 47 7.43 13.86 -0.73
C LEU A 47 6.36 14.03 0.34
N THR A 48 5.27 14.73 0.00
CA THR A 48 4.15 14.98 0.91
C THR A 48 3.52 13.68 1.42
N VAL A 49 3.26 12.70 0.54
CA VAL A 49 2.68 11.42 0.98
C VAL A 49 3.65 10.62 1.85
N SER A 50 4.96 10.70 1.60
CA SER A 50 5.96 10.04 2.43
C SER A 50 6.05 10.66 3.82
N ASP A 51 6.08 12.00 3.90
CA ASP A 51 6.06 12.74 5.17
C ASP A 51 4.79 12.41 5.96
N HIS A 52 3.62 12.52 5.32
CA HIS A 52 2.34 12.27 5.97
C HIS A 52 2.18 10.81 6.42
N MET A 53 2.65 9.83 5.61
CA MET A 53 2.65 8.42 6.02
C MET A 53 3.53 8.20 7.25
N HIS A 54 4.70 8.84 7.31
CA HIS A 54 5.60 8.73 8.45
C HIS A 54 4.95 9.28 9.73
N VAL A 55 4.36 10.48 9.66
CA VAL A 55 3.66 11.08 10.80
C VAL A 55 2.41 10.28 11.19
N ALA A 56 1.64 9.78 10.23
CA ALA A 56 0.47 8.94 10.49
C ALA A 56 0.85 7.65 11.22
N ARG A 57 1.96 7.00 10.84
CA ARG A 57 2.48 5.82 11.57
C ARG A 57 2.92 6.17 12.98
N TRP A 58 3.57 7.32 13.17
CA TRP A 58 3.96 7.80 14.50
C TRP A 58 2.73 8.04 15.40
N LEU A 59 1.70 8.71 14.89
CA LEU A 59 0.44 8.92 15.61
C LEU A 59 -0.21 7.59 16.00
N LEU A 60 -0.22 6.61 15.09
CA LEU A 60 -0.81 5.29 15.36
C LEU A 60 -0.11 4.59 16.52
N HIS A 61 1.23 4.61 16.56
CA HIS A 61 1.99 4.09 17.70
C HIS A 61 1.68 4.87 18.98
N ARG A 62 1.64 6.20 18.92
CA ARG A 62 1.40 7.05 20.09
C ARG A 62 0.04 6.84 20.72
N ILE A 63 -1.00 6.69 19.91
CA ILE A 63 -2.35 6.40 20.38
C ILE A 63 -2.42 4.98 20.94
N ALA A 64 -1.79 4.01 20.27
CA ALA A 64 -1.83 2.61 20.74
C ALA A 64 -1.19 2.41 22.13
N GLU A 65 -0.24 3.27 22.54
CA GLU A 65 0.32 3.29 23.89
C GLU A 65 -0.77 3.51 24.97
N ASP A 66 -1.76 4.35 24.73
CA ASP A 66 -2.84 4.64 25.70
C ASP A 66 -3.80 3.44 25.88
N TYR A 67 -3.80 2.51 24.93
CA TYR A 67 -4.62 1.30 24.94
C TYR A 67 -3.85 0.04 25.33
N ASP A 68 -2.56 0.16 25.67
CA ASP A 68 -1.65 -0.97 25.96
C ASP A 68 -1.61 -2.00 24.81
N VAL A 69 -1.63 -1.51 23.56
CA VAL A 69 -1.59 -2.31 22.33
C VAL A 69 -0.29 -2.05 21.56
N VAL A 70 0.31 -3.11 21.02
CA VAL A 70 1.48 -3.02 20.16
C VAL A 70 1.06 -3.08 18.69
N ILE A 71 1.49 -2.08 17.92
CA ILE A 71 1.32 -2.04 16.46
C ILE A 71 2.50 -2.74 15.80
N SER A 72 2.21 -3.62 14.84
CA SER A 72 3.22 -4.25 13.98
C SER A 72 2.94 -3.93 12.51
N PHE A 73 4.00 -3.61 11.78
CA PHE A 73 4.01 -3.47 10.33
C PHE A 73 4.69 -4.65 9.64
N ASP A 74 4.92 -5.76 10.35
CA ASP A 74 5.59 -6.93 9.78
C ASP A 74 4.83 -7.44 8.55
N ALA A 75 5.58 -7.89 7.54
CA ALA A 75 4.99 -8.38 6.30
C ALA A 75 4.04 -9.57 6.52
N LYS A 76 4.35 -10.39 7.53
CA LYS A 76 3.59 -11.59 7.91
C LYS A 76 3.57 -11.76 9.44
N PRO A 77 2.71 -10.99 10.16
CA PRO A 77 2.72 -10.99 11.62
C PRO A 77 2.25 -12.33 12.21
N MET A 78 1.36 -13.04 11.51
CA MET A 78 0.94 -14.40 11.87
C MET A 78 1.28 -15.41 10.78
N LYS A 79 2.00 -16.46 11.17
CA LYS A 79 2.31 -17.62 10.32
C LYS A 79 1.06 -18.48 10.10
N GLY A 80 1.02 -19.18 8.97
CA GLY A 80 -0.10 -20.04 8.57
C GLY A 80 -1.01 -19.37 7.55
N ASP A 81 -2.29 -19.77 7.56
CA ASP A 81 -3.32 -19.42 6.57
C ASP A 81 -3.96 -18.03 6.84
N TRP A 82 -3.16 -17.08 7.32
CA TRP A 82 -3.58 -15.71 7.60
C TRP A 82 -3.02 -14.74 6.56
N ASN A 83 -3.72 -13.65 6.28
CA ASN A 83 -3.23 -12.63 5.36
C ASN A 83 -1.95 -11.96 5.89
N GLY A 84 -1.09 -11.51 4.99
CA GLY A 84 0.02 -10.62 5.34
C GLY A 84 -0.42 -9.15 5.30
N ALA A 85 0.49 -8.25 5.67
CA ALA A 85 0.25 -6.80 5.64
C ALA A 85 1.08 -6.15 4.52
N GLY A 86 0.42 -5.42 3.63
CA GLY A 86 1.03 -4.69 2.52
C GLY A 86 0.86 -3.18 2.65
N ALA A 87 1.64 -2.43 1.89
CA ALA A 87 1.47 -0.99 1.70
C ALA A 87 1.23 -0.72 0.21
N HIS A 88 0.04 -1.08 -0.27
CA HIS A 88 -0.31 -0.88 -1.68
C HIS A 88 -0.14 0.58 -2.08
N THR A 89 0.67 0.83 -3.12
CA THR A 89 1.02 2.19 -3.53
C THR A 89 0.34 2.53 -4.85
N ASN A 90 -0.65 3.43 -4.78
CA ASN A 90 -1.32 3.97 -5.95
C ASN A 90 -0.50 5.12 -6.53
N PHE A 91 -0.24 5.11 -7.84
CA PHE A 91 0.57 6.14 -8.48
C PHE A 91 0.02 6.55 -9.85
N SER A 92 0.22 7.83 -10.20
CA SER A 92 -0.11 8.36 -11.52
C SER A 92 0.75 9.56 -11.88
N THR A 93 1.08 9.69 -13.16
CA THR A 93 1.61 10.92 -13.75
C THR A 93 0.48 11.72 -14.39
N LYS A 94 0.76 12.97 -14.82
CA LYS A 94 -0.19 13.75 -15.62
C LYS A 94 -0.64 12.97 -16.87
N ALA A 95 0.31 12.38 -17.59
CA ALA A 95 0.02 11.59 -18.79
C ALA A 95 -0.89 10.39 -18.49
N MET A 96 -0.67 9.68 -17.37
CA MET A 96 -1.53 8.55 -16.96
C MET A 96 -2.98 9.00 -16.66
N ARG A 97 -3.15 10.18 -16.05
CA ARG A 97 -4.48 10.76 -15.77
C ARG A 97 -5.19 11.30 -17.02
N GLU A 98 -4.47 11.43 -18.13
CA GLU A 98 -4.98 11.91 -19.42
C GLU A 98 -5.12 10.79 -20.45
N GLY A 99 -4.43 9.65 -20.29
CA GLY A 99 -4.53 8.53 -21.24
C GLY A 99 -3.99 7.18 -20.73
N TYR A 100 -4.69 6.12 -21.15
CA TYR A 100 -4.39 4.72 -20.84
C TYR A 100 -3.01 4.21 -21.32
N PRO A 101 -2.47 4.61 -22.48
CA PRO A 101 -1.16 4.12 -22.93
C PRO A 101 -0.03 4.41 -21.96
N ALA A 102 -0.04 5.58 -21.31
CA ALA A 102 0.96 5.94 -20.30
C ALA A 102 0.87 5.04 -19.04
N ILE A 103 -0.29 4.45 -18.76
CA ILE A 103 -0.48 3.51 -17.65
C ILE A 103 0.15 2.16 -18.01
N ILE A 104 -0.05 1.70 -19.25
CA ILE A 104 0.58 0.47 -19.75
C ILE A 104 2.10 0.62 -19.77
N GLU A 105 2.62 1.72 -20.30
CA GLU A 105 4.06 2.01 -20.31
C GLU A 105 4.64 2.01 -18.89
N ALA A 106 3.96 2.64 -17.93
CA ALA A 106 4.39 2.62 -16.53
C ALA A 106 4.43 1.21 -15.93
N CYS A 107 3.42 0.38 -16.23
CA CYS A 107 3.39 -1.02 -15.80
C CYS A 107 4.51 -1.85 -16.46
N GLU A 108 4.83 -1.60 -17.73
CA GLU A 108 5.93 -2.30 -18.43
C GLU A 108 7.29 -1.89 -17.86
N LYS A 109 7.51 -0.59 -17.61
CA LYS A 109 8.74 -0.06 -16.98
C LYS A 109 9.01 -0.68 -15.62
N LEU A 110 7.98 -0.79 -14.75
CA LEU A 110 8.12 -1.48 -13.45
C LEU A 110 8.54 -2.95 -13.59
N GLY A 111 8.20 -3.59 -14.72
CA GLY A 111 8.61 -4.96 -15.04
C GLY A 111 10.09 -5.11 -15.43
N THR A 112 10.80 -4.01 -15.68
CA THR A 112 12.23 -4.03 -16.04
C THR A 112 13.17 -4.04 -14.83
N ARG A 113 12.70 -3.57 -13.66
CA ARG A 113 13.50 -3.40 -12.43
C ARG A 113 12.92 -4.18 -11.24
N VAL A 114 12.38 -5.38 -11.49
CA VAL A 114 11.60 -6.13 -10.50
C VAL A 114 12.37 -6.42 -9.21
N LEU A 115 13.59 -6.95 -9.31
CA LEU A 115 14.38 -7.35 -8.15
C LEU A 115 14.79 -6.14 -7.31
N GLU A 116 15.22 -5.05 -7.96
CA GLU A 116 15.59 -3.83 -7.26
C GLU A 116 14.42 -3.26 -6.44
N HIS A 117 13.21 -3.24 -7.01
CA HIS A 117 12.02 -2.84 -6.25
C HIS A 117 11.77 -3.81 -5.09
N VAL A 118 11.73 -5.12 -5.35
CA VAL A 118 11.42 -6.15 -4.33
C VAL A 118 12.41 -6.13 -3.16
N GLU A 119 13.70 -5.95 -3.43
CA GLU A 119 14.75 -5.86 -2.40
C GLU A 119 14.62 -4.62 -1.51
N ASN A 120 13.94 -3.58 -1.99
CA ASN A 120 13.73 -2.31 -1.28
C ASN A 120 12.28 -2.11 -0.81
N TYR A 121 11.42 -3.12 -0.97
CA TYR A 121 9.98 -3.04 -0.68
C TYR A 121 9.60 -3.54 0.73
N GLY A 122 10.59 -3.57 1.63
CA GLY A 122 10.44 -3.94 3.03
C GLY A 122 10.98 -5.33 3.35
N ASP A 123 11.37 -5.52 4.60
CA ASP A 123 11.94 -6.77 5.09
C ASP A 123 10.91 -7.92 5.06
N ASP A 124 11.40 -9.15 4.91
CA ASP A 124 10.63 -10.40 4.87
C ASP A 124 9.52 -10.47 3.79
N ILE A 125 9.74 -9.81 2.64
CA ILE A 125 8.80 -9.81 1.51
C ILE A 125 8.47 -11.20 0.98
N GLN A 126 9.40 -12.15 1.06
CA GLN A 126 9.21 -13.52 0.58
C GLN A 126 8.17 -14.29 1.40
N SER A 127 8.02 -13.98 2.70
CA SER A 127 7.02 -14.63 3.56
C SER A 127 5.59 -14.14 3.27
N ARG A 128 5.45 -12.94 2.68
CA ARG A 128 4.15 -12.39 2.27
C ARG A 128 3.81 -12.72 0.82
N LEU A 129 4.70 -12.39 -0.11
CA LEU A 129 4.48 -12.51 -1.56
C LEU A 129 4.75 -13.93 -2.06
N THR A 130 3.80 -14.83 -1.80
CA THR A 130 3.92 -16.27 -2.09
C THR A 130 3.10 -16.72 -3.31
N GLY A 131 2.26 -15.85 -3.87
CA GLY A 131 1.27 -16.24 -4.89
C GLY A 131 -0.09 -16.65 -4.31
N LYS A 132 -0.21 -16.72 -2.98
CA LYS A 132 -1.46 -17.00 -2.24
C LYS A 132 -1.96 -15.71 -1.57
N HIS A 133 -3.21 -15.72 -1.10
CA HIS A 133 -3.82 -14.61 -0.34
C HIS A 133 -3.74 -13.24 -1.04
N GLU A 134 -4.20 -13.18 -2.29
CA GLU A 134 -4.24 -11.94 -3.09
C GLU A 134 -2.86 -11.29 -3.34
N THR A 135 -1.80 -12.09 -3.43
CA THR A 135 -0.44 -11.62 -3.79
C THR A 135 0.10 -12.35 -5.01
N ALA A 136 0.95 -11.67 -5.79
CA ALA A 136 1.83 -12.32 -6.75
C ALA A 136 3.07 -12.90 -6.02
N PRO A 137 3.72 -13.95 -6.54
CA PRO A 137 4.99 -14.41 -5.99
C PRO A 137 6.08 -13.34 -6.18
N TRP A 138 6.93 -13.11 -5.17
CA TRP A 138 7.94 -12.04 -5.16
C TRP A 138 8.90 -12.06 -6.36
N ASN A 139 9.17 -13.25 -6.92
CA ASN A 139 10.13 -13.48 -7.99
C ASN A 139 9.53 -13.43 -9.41
N LYS A 140 8.24 -13.11 -9.55
CA LYS A 140 7.60 -12.93 -10.87
C LYS A 140 6.85 -11.61 -10.91
N TYR A 141 6.99 -10.92 -12.01
CA TYR A 141 6.24 -9.70 -12.27
C TYR A 141 5.04 -9.98 -13.17
N SER A 142 3.90 -9.38 -12.82
CA SER A 142 2.69 -9.41 -13.63
C SER A 142 1.88 -8.15 -13.37
N TYR A 143 1.13 -7.71 -14.38
CA TYR A 143 0.13 -6.66 -14.22
C TYR A 143 -1.17 -7.06 -14.90
N GLY A 144 -2.31 -6.51 -14.45
CA GLY A 144 -3.59 -6.84 -15.07
C GLY A 144 -4.76 -5.99 -14.58
N VAL A 145 -5.81 -5.93 -15.40
CA VAL A 145 -7.06 -5.22 -15.07
C VAL A 145 -7.82 -5.99 -14.01
N SER A 146 -8.09 -5.35 -12.88
CA SER A 146 -8.81 -5.91 -11.72
C SER A 146 -8.23 -7.19 -11.13
N ASN A 147 -7.00 -7.56 -11.50
CA ASN A 147 -6.36 -8.77 -11.01
C ASN A 147 -5.67 -8.48 -9.67
N ARG A 148 -6.29 -8.92 -8.57
CA ARG A 148 -5.70 -8.79 -7.23
C ARG A 148 -4.48 -9.68 -7.01
N GLY A 149 -4.34 -10.78 -7.77
CA GLY A 149 -3.18 -11.67 -7.71
C GLY A 149 -2.01 -11.23 -8.59
N ALA A 150 -2.12 -10.10 -9.30
CA ALA A 150 -1.02 -9.51 -10.04
C ALA A 150 -0.11 -8.67 -9.13
N SER A 151 1.13 -8.43 -9.58
CA SER A 151 2.07 -7.55 -8.89
C SER A 151 1.60 -6.09 -8.94
N VAL A 152 1.12 -5.65 -10.10
CA VAL A 152 0.53 -4.33 -10.31
C VAL A 152 -0.91 -4.48 -10.82
N ARG A 153 -1.85 -3.79 -10.17
CA ARG A 153 -3.26 -3.81 -10.54
C ARG A 153 -3.64 -2.52 -11.26
N ILE A 154 -4.33 -2.67 -12.38
CA ILE A 154 -5.04 -1.57 -13.04
C ILE A 154 -6.52 -1.66 -12.62
N PRO A 155 -7.07 -0.70 -11.88
CA PRO A 155 -8.48 -0.73 -11.47
C PRO A 155 -9.43 -0.80 -12.66
N TRP A 156 -10.58 -1.45 -12.52
CA TRP A 156 -11.56 -1.56 -13.61
C TRP A 156 -12.05 -0.19 -14.10
N GLN A 157 -12.19 0.79 -13.20
CA GLN A 157 -12.61 2.15 -13.56
C GLN A 157 -11.59 2.80 -14.50
N VAL A 158 -10.30 2.57 -14.26
CA VAL A 158 -9.21 3.09 -15.11
C VAL A 158 -9.24 2.47 -16.50
N ALA A 159 -9.50 1.16 -16.57
CA ALA A 159 -9.67 0.46 -17.85
C ALA A 159 -10.96 0.87 -18.58
N ARG A 160 -12.04 1.22 -17.86
CA ARG A 160 -13.26 1.74 -18.47
C ARG A 160 -13.09 3.18 -18.97
N ASP A 161 -12.54 4.04 -18.12
CA ASP A 161 -12.44 5.49 -18.36
C ASP A 161 -11.21 5.84 -19.21
N GLN A 162 -10.37 4.84 -19.53
CA GLN A 162 -9.16 4.93 -20.35
C GLN A 162 -8.15 5.97 -19.85
N LYS A 163 -8.11 6.20 -18.53
CA LYS A 163 -7.18 7.10 -17.83
C LYS A 163 -7.26 6.89 -16.31
N GLY A 164 -6.23 7.31 -15.57
CA GLY A 164 -6.23 7.27 -14.11
C GLY A 164 -4.87 6.91 -13.52
N TYR A 165 -4.82 5.80 -12.79
CA TYR A 165 -3.68 5.37 -11.97
C TYR A 165 -3.44 3.85 -12.05
N ALA A 166 -2.28 3.42 -11.57
CA ALA A 166 -1.97 2.00 -11.31
C ALA A 166 -1.66 1.80 -9.82
N GLU A 167 -1.83 0.57 -9.34
CA GLU A 167 -1.57 0.19 -7.95
C GLU A 167 -0.47 -0.87 -7.88
N ASP A 168 0.68 -0.53 -7.31
CA ASP A 168 1.71 -1.50 -6.99
C ASP A 168 1.38 -2.20 -5.65
N ARG A 169 1.13 -3.52 -5.71
CA ARG A 169 0.67 -4.32 -4.57
C ARG A 169 1.83 -5.02 -3.84
N ARG A 170 3.05 -4.88 -4.37
CA ARG A 170 4.26 -5.54 -3.85
C ARG A 170 4.89 -4.93 -2.60
N PRO A 171 4.74 -3.63 -2.25
CA PRO A 171 5.35 -3.12 -1.02
C PRO A 171 4.74 -3.75 0.24
N ASN A 172 5.59 -4.10 1.21
CA ASN A 172 5.16 -4.58 2.52
C ASN A 172 4.69 -3.43 3.41
N ALA A 173 3.93 -3.74 4.46
CA ALA A 173 3.50 -2.73 5.42
C ALA A 173 4.66 -2.00 6.12
N ASN A 174 5.81 -2.66 6.31
CA ASN A 174 7.04 -2.10 6.88
C ASN A 174 7.91 -1.32 5.88
N VAL A 175 7.46 -1.13 4.63
CA VAL A 175 8.24 -0.39 3.64
C VAL A 175 8.46 1.06 4.10
N ASP A 176 9.65 1.59 3.83
CA ASP A 176 9.94 3.02 3.96
C ASP A 176 9.20 3.78 2.84
N PRO A 177 8.26 4.70 3.19
CA PRO A 177 7.49 5.41 2.20
C PRO A 177 8.36 6.32 1.32
N TYR A 178 9.53 6.80 1.75
CA TYR A 178 10.44 7.57 0.89
C TYR A 178 11.10 6.69 -0.17
N THR A 179 11.47 5.47 0.21
CA THR A 179 12.12 4.52 -0.69
C THR A 179 11.17 4.03 -1.78
N VAL A 180 9.94 3.61 -1.42
CA VAL A 180 8.97 3.11 -2.41
C VAL A 180 8.52 4.19 -3.39
N THR A 181 8.25 5.42 -2.93
CA THR A 181 7.83 6.51 -3.81
C THR A 181 8.95 6.94 -4.75
N ARG A 182 10.19 7.03 -4.25
CA ARG A 182 11.37 7.32 -5.07
C ARG A 182 11.59 6.27 -6.17
N LEU A 183 11.56 4.98 -5.83
CA LEU A 183 11.78 3.91 -6.81
C LEU A 183 10.70 3.88 -7.89
N ILE A 184 9.43 4.08 -7.53
CA ILE A 184 8.34 4.18 -8.51
C ILE A 184 8.55 5.39 -9.42
N LEU A 185 8.90 6.55 -8.85
CA LEU A 185 9.17 7.76 -9.64
C LEU A 185 10.34 7.57 -10.61
N GLU A 186 11.48 7.07 -10.13
CA GLU A 186 12.68 6.84 -10.94
C GLU A 186 12.41 5.84 -12.07
N THR A 187 11.71 4.74 -11.80
CA THR A 187 11.45 3.72 -12.82
C THR A 187 10.38 4.15 -13.83
N VAL A 188 9.37 4.91 -13.42
CA VAL A 188 8.26 5.30 -14.31
C VAL A 188 8.59 6.58 -15.10
N CYS A 189 9.31 7.53 -14.48
CA CYS A 189 9.54 8.88 -15.01
C CYS A 189 11.00 9.19 -15.35
N GLY A 190 11.96 8.39 -14.87
CA GLY A 190 13.39 8.57 -15.13
C GLY A 190 13.89 7.95 -16.43
#